data_AF-A0AA86T4E3-F1
#
_entry.id   AF-A0AA86T4E3-F1
#
_cell.length_a   1.000
_cell.length_b   1.000
_cell.length_c   1.000
_cell.angle_alpha   90.00
_cell.angle_beta   90.00
_cell.angle_gamma   90.00
#
_symmetry.space_group_name_H-M   'P 1'
#
loop_
_entity.id
_entity.type
_entity.pdbx_description
1 polymer ?
#
loop_
_entity_poly.entity_id
_entity_poly.type
_entity_poly.pdbx_seq_one_letter_code
_entity_poly.pdbx_strand_id
1 'polypeptide(L)'
;MNTKYDHVIRVRVDPTNPGQFFACCGLLELAERLWKECEGWFEKGMFHLRTFGDGEDRTLSSLLCKVSKTPLRQIDTEDDFSSPMELPTPFGLRIDWWKDEDTGGNQLKVWAGSMRSVRIARAMQATLSRTELHNEGLFEYGAVVYDPQEPDKKVEPFYFDARRGSNALAIDIGFMPDSLSMTTVAYPTVEFLCLVGLQRFRPMPTDTRRVFDYSTWQVPLATQVAPLAACGGLPHASDCSYRFQIAFRTDKRKHKAFTPATPLERSEL
;
A
#
# COMPACT_ATOMS: atom_id res chain seq x y z
N MET A 1 34.34 -15.04 -11.04
CA MET A 1 32.90 -15.22 -10.79
C MET A 1 32.60 -14.52 -9.47
N ASN A 2 32.00 -13.32 -9.49
CA ASN A 2 31.57 -12.67 -8.25
C ASN A 2 30.38 -13.44 -7.70
N THR A 3 30.51 -13.94 -6.48
CA THR A 3 29.41 -14.56 -5.73
C THR A 3 28.42 -13.43 -5.38
N LYS A 4 27.34 -13.27 -6.15
CA LYS A 4 26.25 -12.37 -5.76
C LYS A 4 25.67 -12.90 -4.44
N TYR A 5 25.71 -12.09 -3.38
CA TYR A 5 25.05 -12.44 -2.13
C TYR A 5 23.53 -12.31 -2.29
N ASP A 6 22.79 -13.22 -1.64
CA ASP A 6 21.33 -13.19 -1.54
C ASP A 6 20.95 -12.50 -0.22
N HIS A 7 20.18 -11.43 -0.31
CA HIS A 7 19.62 -10.73 0.85
C HIS A 7 18.10 -10.87 0.84
N VAL A 8 17.54 -11.45 1.91
CA VAL A 8 16.09 -11.63 2.07
C VAL A 8 15.57 -10.75 3.20
N ILE A 9 14.75 -9.77 2.82
CA ILE A 9 13.93 -8.96 3.74
C ILE A 9 12.63 -9.72 4.01
N ARG A 10 12.22 -9.77 5.28
CA ARG A 10 10.99 -10.46 5.71
C ARG A 10 10.08 -9.47 6.43
N VAL A 11 8.81 -9.52 6.08
CA VAL A 11 7.77 -8.63 6.58
C VAL A 11 6.56 -9.48 6.99
N ARG A 12 6.07 -9.32 8.21
CA ARG A 12 4.81 -9.91 8.65
C ARG A 12 3.67 -9.23 7.89
N VAL A 13 2.75 -10.03 7.36
CA VAL A 13 1.61 -9.57 6.59
C VAL A 13 0.38 -10.38 6.94
N ASP A 14 -0.75 -9.69 7.10
CA ASP A 14 -2.08 -10.28 7.07
C ASP A 14 -2.67 -10.10 5.66
N PRO A 15 -2.72 -11.17 4.84
CA PRO A 15 -3.28 -11.08 3.49
C PRO A 15 -4.78 -10.75 3.47
N THR A 16 -5.51 -10.88 4.59
CA THR A 16 -6.92 -10.44 4.68
C THR A 16 -7.05 -8.93 4.84
N ASN A 17 -5.94 -8.22 5.10
CA ASN A 17 -5.88 -6.77 5.01
C ASN A 17 -5.33 -6.38 3.61
N PRO A 18 -6.20 -6.01 2.64
CA PRO A 18 -5.77 -5.63 1.30
C PRO A 18 -4.74 -4.49 1.30
N GLY A 19 -4.83 -3.56 2.27
CA GLY A 19 -3.82 -2.51 2.43
C GLY A 19 -2.42 -3.07 2.68
N GLN A 20 -2.29 -4.07 3.56
CA GLN A 20 -1.00 -4.70 3.83
C GLN A 20 -0.49 -5.51 2.62
N PHE A 21 -1.38 -6.25 1.94
CA PHE A 21 -1.02 -6.97 0.72
C PHE A 21 -0.45 -6.01 -0.35
N PHE A 22 -1.16 -4.93 -0.67
CA PHE A 22 -0.67 -3.95 -1.66
C PHE A 22 0.54 -3.16 -1.14
N ALA A 23 0.72 -3.02 0.17
CA ALA A 23 1.95 -2.47 0.74
C ALA A 23 3.16 -3.37 0.50
N CYS A 24 3.03 -4.70 0.58
CA CYS A 24 4.08 -5.64 0.14
C CYS A 24 4.44 -5.44 -1.33
N CYS A 25 3.43 -5.30 -2.20
CA CYS A 25 3.63 -5.00 -3.61
C CYS A 25 4.36 -3.67 -3.84
N GLY A 26 4.04 -2.64 -3.04
CA GLY A 26 4.74 -1.35 -3.07
C GLY A 26 6.19 -1.44 -2.61
N LEU A 27 6.47 -2.27 -1.61
CA LEU A 27 7.83 -2.55 -1.15
C LEU A 27 8.67 -3.20 -2.27
N LEU A 28 8.09 -4.18 -2.97
CA LEU A 28 8.72 -4.83 -4.12
C LEU A 28 9.01 -3.85 -5.27
N GLU A 29 8.05 -3.00 -5.63
CA GLU A 29 8.23 -1.97 -6.68
C GLU A 29 9.37 -1.00 -6.34
N LEU A 30 9.45 -0.54 -5.09
CA LEU A 30 10.50 0.40 -4.67
C LEU A 30 11.87 -0.27 -4.60
N ALA A 31 11.93 -1.52 -4.12
CA ALA A 31 13.15 -2.31 -4.07
C ALA A 31 13.69 -2.58 -5.48
N GLU A 32 12.85 -3.04 -6.42
CA GLU A 32 13.23 -3.25 -7.82
C GLU A 32 13.77 -1.98 -8.47
N ARG A 33 13.14 -0.83 -8.17
CA ARG A 33 13.60 0.46 -8.70
C ARG A 33 14.96 0.87 -8.16
N LEU A 34 15.19 0.66 -6.86
CA LEU A 34 16.42 1.04 -6.17
C LEU A 34 17.59 0.12 -6.48
N TRP A 35 17.37 -1.19 -6.47
CA TRP A 35 18.43 -2.18 -6.45
C TRP A 35 18.53 -3.04 -7.70
N LYS A 36 17.46 -3.09 -8.52
CA LYS A 36 17.27 -4.00 -9.66
C LYS A 36 17.29 -5.47 -9.23
N GLU A 37 16.71 -6.34 -10.05
CA GLU A 37 16.69 -7.78 -9.83
C GLU A 37 16.16 -8.12 -8.42
N CYS A 38 14.93 -7.73 -8.13
CA CYS A 38 14.23 -8.06 -6.88
C CYS A 38 13.07 -9.00 -7.15
N GLU A 39 12.87 -9.94 -6.23
CA GLU A 39 11.78 -10.90 -6.28
C GLU A 39 10.98 -10.87 -4.98
N GLY A 40 9.66 -10.99 -5.08
CA GLY A 40 8.76 -11.08 -3.93
C GLY A 40 7.97 -12.38 -3.92
N TRP A 41 7.61 -12.87 -2.74
CA TRP A 41 6.63 -13.95 -2.56
C TRP A 41 6.04 -13.94 -1.15
N PHE A 42 4.95 -14.68 -0.96
CA PHE A 42 4.26 -14.86 0.31
C PHE A 42 4.44 -16.28 0.83
N GLU A 43 4.73 -16.42 2.12
CA GLU A 43 4.82 -17.73 2.79
C GLU A 43 4.46 -17.56 4.28
N LYS A 44 3.51 -18.36 4.79
CA LYS A 44 3.21 -18.48 6.24
C LYS A 44 3.02 -17.14 6.97
N GLY A 45 2.23 -16.23 6.40
CA GLY A 45 1.98 -14.90 7.00
C GLY A 45 3.15 -13.93 6.88
N MET A 46 4.14 -14.25 6.04
CA MET A 46 5.27 -13.38 5.73
C MET A 46 5.26 -13.03 4.25
N PHE A 47 5.62 -11.79 3.94
CA PHE A 47 6.12 -11.39 2.64
C PHE A 47 7.64 -11.40 2.67
N HIS A 48 8.21 -12.04 1.66
CA HIS A 48 9.64 -12.16 1.44
C HIS A 48 10.02 -11.31 0.25
N LEU A 49 11.06 -10.50 0.41
CA LEU A 49 11.67 -9.71 -0.65
C LEU A 49 13.13 -10.13 -0.76
N ARG A 50 13.45 -10.83 -1.84
CA ARG A 50 14.81 -11.21 -2.21
C ARG A 50 15.41 -10.16 -3.12
N THR A 51 16.68 -9.85 -2.87
CA THR A 51 17.45 -8.92 -3.69
C THR A 51 18.81 -9.53 -4.02
N PHE A 52 19.30 -9.29 -5.24
CA PHE A 52 20.58 -9.81 -5.69
C PHE A 52 21.62 -8.71 -5.85
N GLY A 53 22.84 -8.95 -5.38
CA GLY A 53 24.01 -8.11 -5.69
C GLY A 53 24.87 -7.78 -4.48
N ASP A 54 25.97 -7.09 -4.77
CA ASP A 54 26.96 -6.72 -3.78
C ASP A 54 26.54 -5.44 -3.03
N GLY A 55 26.80 -5.36 -1.73
CA GLY A 55 26.61 -4.16 -0.91
C GLY A 55 25.73 -4.37 0.34
N GLU A 56 26.23 -3.91 1.49
CA GLU A 56 25.58 -4.06 2.81
C GLU A 56 24.28 -3.25 2.96
N ASP A 57 24.00 -2.34 2.03
CA ASP A 57 22.87 -1.40 2.10
C ASP A 57 21.53 -1.99 1.57
N ARG A 58 21.46 -3.31 1.38
CA ARG A 58 20.27 -4.04 0.89
C ARG A 58 19.34 -4.49 2.02
N THR A 59 19.03 -3.57 2.93
CA THR A 59 18.22 -3.82 4.12
C THR A 59 16.88 -3.08 4.07
N LEU A 60 15.91 -3.55 4.85
CA LEU A 60 14.64 -2.85 5.02
C LEU A 60 14.86 -1.40 5.49
N SER A 61 15.74 -1.22 6.48
CA SER A 61 16.08 0.08 7.05
C SER A 61 16.62 1.04 5.99
N SER A 62 17.53 0.57 5.14
CA SER A 62 18.07 1.37 4.04
C SER A 62 16.99 1.81 3.06
N LEU A 63 16.15 0.87 2.62
CA LEU A 63 15.07 1.15 1.68
C LEU A 63 14.10 2.20 2.25
N LEU A 64 13.60 1.99 3.48
CA LEU A 64 12.68 2.92 4.12
C LEU A 64 13.32 4.29 4.38
N CYS A 65 14.59 4.33 4.78
CA CYS A 65 15.35 5.56 4.94
C CYS A 65 15.46 6.32 3.60
N LYS A 66 15.77 5.62 2.51
CA LYS A 66 15.86 6.22 1.17
C LYS A 66 14.52 6.74 0.71
N VAL A 67 13.45 5.96 0.89
CA VAL A 67 12.07 6.37 0.55
C VAL A 67 11.67 7.62 1.34
N SER A 68 11.90 7.66 2.65
CA SER A 68 11.53 8.81 3.49
C SER A 68 12.27 10.10 3.14
N LYS A 69 13.52 9.98 2.64
CA LYS A 69 14.36 11.11 2.24
C LYS A 69 14.12 11.60 0.81
N THR A 70 13.50 10.78 -0.04
CA THR A 70 13.17 11.20 -1.41
C THR A 70 11.90 12.05 -1.42
N PRO A 71 11.95 13.32 -1.83
CA PRO A 71 10.79 14.20 -1.76
C PRO A 71 9.70 13.77 -2.74
N LEU A 72 8.46 13.62 -2.25
CA LEU A 72 7.29 13.36 -3.10
C LEU A 72 6.82 14.66 -3.76
N ARG A 73 6.94 14.73 -5.08
CA ARG A 73 6.58 15.90 -5.88
C ARG A 73 5.13 15.83 -6.34
N GLN A 74 4.46 16.96 -6.26
CA GLN A 74 3.14 17.17 -6.85
C GLN A 74 3.36 17.57 -8.30
N ILE A 75 2.73 16.87 -9.25
CA ILE A 75 2.95 17.12 -10.68
C ILE A 75 2.10 18.28 -11.18
N ASP A 76 0.79 18.24 -10.90
CA ASP A 76 -0.14 19.35 -11.14
C ASP A 76 -0.24 20.19 -9.87
N THR A 77 0.41 21.35 -9.83
CA THR A 77 0.46 22.23 -8.66
C THR A 77 -0.85 22.94 -8.36
N GLU A 78 -1.77 22.99 -9.33
CA GLU A 78 -3.07 23.63 -9.18
C GLU A 78 -4.13 22.65 -8.63
N ASP A 79 -3.94 21.33 -8.80
CA ASP A 79 -4.81 20.28 -8.23
C ASP A 79 -4.36 19.87 -6.81
N ASP A 80 -4.80 20.62 -5.81
CA ASP A 80 -4.51 20.33 -4.40
C ASP A 80 -5.14 19.02 -3.87
N PHE A 81 -6.08 18.41 -4.60
CA PHE A 81 -6.92 17.33 -4.10
C PHE A 81 -6.54 15.96 -4.65
N SER A 82 -6.14 15.89 -5.92
CA SER A 82 -5.96 14.63 -6.63
C SER A 82 -4.83 14.67 -7.66
N SER A 83 -3.88 15.59 -7.52
CA SER A 83 -2.73 15.71 -8.42
C SER A 83 -1.89 14.43 -8.45
N PRO A 84 -1.47 13.96 -9.65
CA PRO A 84 -0.44 12.94 -9.81
C PRO A 84 0.82 13.25 -8.99
N MET A 85 1.48 12.19 -8.53
CA MET A 85 2.67 12.30 -7.69
C MET A 85 3.90 11.72 -8.38
N GLU A 86 5.08 12.25 -8.09
CA GLU A 86 6.35 11.69 -8.54
C GLU A 86 7.27 11.45 -7.33
N LEU A 87 7.78 10.24 -7.24
CA LEU A 87 8.94 9.88 -6.42
C LEU A 87 10.17 9.87 -7.36
N PRO A 88 11.01 10.92 -7.37
CA PRO A 88 12.11 11.07 -8.31
C PRO A 88 13.24 10.06 -8.06
N THR A 89 14.38 10.24 -8.73
CA THR A 89 15.60 9.44 -8.51
C THR A 89 15.89 9.27 -7.01
N PRO A 90 16.22 8.06 -6.54
CA PRO A 90 16.59 6.86 -7.33
C PRO A 90 15.40 6.03 -7.84
N PHE A 91 14.16 6.33 -7.42
CA PHE A 91 13.02 5.47 -7.76
C PHE A 91 12.48 5.77 -9.16
N GLY A 92 12.39 7.05 -9.54
CA GLY A 92 11.89 7.47 -10.85
C GLY A 92 10.47 6.96 -11.12
N LEU A 93 9.61 7.02 -10.11
CA LEU A 93 8.26 6.46 -10.10
C LEU A 93 7.22 7.58 -10.14
N ARG A 94 6.39 7.57 -11.18
CA ARG A 94 5.14 8.32 -11.21
C ARG A 94 4.03 7.49 -10.58
N ILE A 95 3.22 8.11 -9.73
CA ILE A 95 2.07 7.50 -9.06
C ILE A 95 0.83 8.31 -9.45
N ASP A 96 -0.03 7.72 -10.26
CA ASP A 96 -1.18 8.38 -10.86
C ASP A 96 -2.30 7.43 -11.26
N TRP A 97 -2.27 6.20 -10.75
CA TRP A 97 -3.23 5.15 -11.07
C TRP A 97 -4.71 5.53 -10.91
N TRP A 98 -5.03 6.52 -10.07
CA TRP A 98 -6.41 7.00 -9.90
C TRP A 98 -6.90 7.90 -11.05
N LYS A 99 -6.00 8.32 -11.95
CA LYS A 99 -6.32 9.01 -13.21
C LYS A 99 -6.41 8.03 -14.39
N ASP A 100 -6.07 6.75 -14.18
CA ASP A 100 -6.21 5.70 -15.18
C ASP A 100 -7.67 5.24 -15.25
N GLU A 101 -8.33 5.62 -16.34
CA GLU A 101 -9.70 5.21 -16.66
C GLU A 101 -9.73 3.95 -17.55
N ASP A 102 -8.64 3.66 -18.26
CA ASP A 102 -8.54 2.56 -19.22
C ASP A 102 -8.45 1.20 -18.52
N THR A 103 -7.71 1.12 -17.41
CA THR A 103 -7.54 -0.11 -16.63
C THR A 103 -8.35 -0.12 -15.33
N GLY A 104 -9.23 0.87 -15.13
CA GLY A 104 -10.12 0.96 -13.97
C GLY A 104 -9.43 1.35 -12.66
N GLY A 105 -8.22 1.89 -12.70
CA GLY A 105 -7.50 2.36 -11.52
C GLY A 105 -8.27 3.44 -10.73
N ASN A 106 -9.04 4.29 -11.41
CA ASN A 106 -9.95 5.26 -10.80
C ASN A 106 -10.98 4.63 -9.83
N GLN A 107 -11.34 3.36 -10.01
CA GLN A 107 -12.30 2.65 -9.16
C GLN A 107 -11.72 2.33 -7.78
N LEU A 108 -10.39 2.24 -7.68
CA LEU A 108 -9.66 1.96 -6.44
C LEU A 108 -9.48 3.21 -5.55
N LYS A 109 -9.78 4.40 -6.08
CA LYS A 109 -9.60 5.68 -5.38
C LYS A 109 -10.50 5.76 -4.15
N VAL A 110 -9.92 6.08 -2.99
CA VAL A 110 -10.65 6.16 -1.70
C VAL A 110 -10.91 7.57 -1.18
N TRP A 111 -10.19 8.57 -1.67
CA TRP A 111 -10.31 9.97 -1.23
C TRP A 111 -11.20 10.80 -2.17
N ALA A 112 -11.80 11.86 -1.63
CA ALA A 112 -12.59 12.84 -2.36
C ALA A 112 -12.73 14.14 -1.53
N GLY A 113 -13.38 15.16 -2.10
CA GLY A 113 -13.70 16.39 -1.38
C GLY A 113 -12.46 17.14 -0.94
N SER A 114 -12.40 17.54 0.33
CA SER A 114 -11.31 18.32 0.92
C SER A 114 -10.04 17.51 1.25
N MET A 115 -10.01 16.21 0.94
CA MET A 115 -8.81 15.38 1.14
C MET A 115 -7.74 15.76 0.11
N ARG A 116 -6.62 16.30 0.59
CA ARG A 116 -5.46 16.68 -0.23
C ARG A 116 -4.52 15.49 -0.41
N SER A 117 -4.62 14.75 -1.51
CA SER A 117 -3.93 13.46 -1.69
C SER A 117 -2.41 13.55 -1.47
N VAL A 118 -1.75 14.55 -2.05
CA VAL A 118 -0.29 14.69 -1.95
C VAL A 118 0.14 15.00 -0.52
N ARG A 119 -0.63 15.83 0.18
CA ARG A 119 -0.43 16.13 1.61
C ARG A 119 -0.49 14.87 2.46
N ILE A 120 -1.52 14.03 2.23
CA ILE A 120 -1.69 12.76 2.92
C ILE A 120 -0.49 11.84 2.66
N ALA A 121 -0.14 11.65 1.39
CA ALA A 121 0.97 10.78 1.00
C ALA A 121 2.31 11.24 1.59
N ARG A 122 2.62 12.55 1.58
CA ARG A 122 3.84 13.11 2.21
C ARG A 122 3.89 12.86 3.70
N ALA A 123 2.77 13.06 4.40
CA ALA A 123 2.71 12.85 5.84
C ALA A 123 2.94 11.38 6.20
N MET A 124 2.33 10.44 5.46
CA MET A 124 2.56 9.01 5.65
C MET A 124 4.00 8.61 5.24
N GLN A 125 4.56 9.19 4.19
CA GLN A 125 5.94 8.95 3.75
C GLN A 125 6.97 9.38 4.80
N ALA A 126 6.77 10.55 5.41
CA ALA A 126 7.73 11.13 6.35
C ALA A 126 7.96 10.24 7.58
N THR A 127 6.92 9.50 8.01
CA THR A 127 7.03 8.60 9.16
C THR A 127 7.94 7.40 8.90
N LEU A 128 8.19 7.00 7.64
CA LEU A 128 9.05 5.86 7.28
C LEU A 128 10.51 6.02 7.75
N SER A 129 10.91 7.24 8.13
CA SER A 129 12.21 7.54 8.73
C SER A 129 12.38 7.01 10.16
N ARG A 130 11.28 6.67 10.84
CA ARG A 130 11.27 6.18 12.23
C ARG A 130 11.88 4.78 12.31
N THR A 131 12.84 4.59 13.21
CA THR A 131 13.57 3.32 13.35
C THR A 131 12.69 2.19 13.88
N GLU A 132 11.60 2.52 14.57
CA GLU A 132 10.57 1.58 15.03
C GLU A 132 9.84 0.87 13.88
N LEU A 133 9.94 1.40 12.66
CA LEU A 133 9.41 0.76 11.44
C LEU A 133 10.41 -0.19 10.77
N HIS A 134 11.66 -0.22 11.20
CA HIS A 134 12.74 -0.91 10.49
C HIS A 134 12.89 -2.36 10.98
N ASN A 135 11.77 -3.07 11.08
CA ASN A 135 11.68 -4.47 11.49
C ASN A 135 10.57 -5.20 10.72
N GLU A 136 10.44 -6.50 10.95
CA GLU A 136 9.46 -7.35 10.26
C GLU A 136 7.99 -6.95 10.54
N GLY A 137 7.70 -6.24 11.63
CA GLY A 137 6.36 -5.79 12.02
C GLY A 137 5.99 -4.38 11.57
N LEU A 138 6.65 -3.81 10.54
CA LEU A 138 6.47 -2.41 10.10
C LEU A 138 5.01 -2.01 9.78
N PHE A 139 4.14 -2.96 9.45
CA PHE A 139 2.72 -2.71 9.17
C PHE A 139 1.88 -2.57 10.45
N GLU A 140 2.38 -3.00 11.60
CA GLU A 140 1.67 -2.93 12.88
C GLU A 140 1.87 -1.60 13.61
N TYR A 141 2.75 -0.74 13.10
CA TYR A 141 3.00 0.57 13.67
C TYR A 141 1.83 1.53 13.41
N GLY A 142 1.06 1.77 14.46
CA GLY A 142 0.02 2.79 14.50
C GLY A 142 0.53 4.10 15.10
N ALA A 143 0.26 5.24 14.45
CA ALA A 143 0.53 6.56 15.00
C ALA A 143 -0.50 7.61 14.59
N VAL A 144 -0.61 8.67 15.41
CA VAL A 144 -1.24 9.93 14.97
C VAL A 144 -0.24 10.66 14.09
N VAL A 145 -0.63 10.96 12.86
CA VAL A 145 0.26 11.55 11.86
C VAL A 145 -0.03 13.05 11.72
N TYR A 146 1.05 13.82 11.64
CA TYR A 146 1.03 15.26 11.45
C TYR A 146 1.70 15.62 10.14
N ASP A 147 1.37 16.79 9.62
CA ASP A 147 1.97 17.30 8.40
C ASP A 147 3.45 17.66 8.67
N PRO A 148 4.43 17.12 7.92
CA PRO A 148 5.84 17.47 8.11
C PRO A 148 6.14 18.96 7.82
N GLN A 149 5.28 19.66 7.07
CA GLN A 149 5.41 21.09 6.78
C GLN A 149 4.60 21.97 7.74
N GLU A 150 3.57 21.41 8.38
CA GLU A 150 2.75 22.07 9.40
C GLU A 150 2.57 21.13 10.61
N PRO A 151 3.59 21.00 11.49
CA PRO A 151 3.61 19.95 12.53
C PRO A 151 2.45 19.97 13.53
N ASP A 152 1.75 21.10 13.67
CA ASP A 152 0.56 21.23 14.52
C ASP A 152 -0.73 20.74 13.83
N LYS A 153 -0.67 20.47 12.52
CA LYS A 153 -1.81 20.03 11.73
C LYS A 153 -1.81 18.52 11.58
N LYS A 154 -2.74 17.86 12.27
CA LYS A 154 -3.06 16.44 12.06
C LYS A 154 -3.41 16.17 10.58
N VAL A 155 -3.03 14.98 10.10
CA VAL A 155 -3.36 14.48 8.76
C VAL A 155 -4.10 13.15 8.87
N GLU A 156 -5.31 13.08 8.30
CA GLU A 156 -6.04 11.83 8.12
C GLU A 156 -5.43 10.99 6.97
N PRO A 157 -5.34 9.66 7.10
CA PRO A 157 -4.82 8.80 6.04
C PRO A 157 -5.82 8.61 4.88
N PHE A 158 -5.44 7.79 3.88
CA PHE A 158 -6.30 7.44 2.76
C PHE A 158 -7.39 6.45 3.15
N TYR A 159 -7.12 5.56 4.12
CA TYR A 159 -7.95 4.43 4.56
C TYR A 159 -7.80 3.22 3.63
N PHE A 160 -6.56 2.96 3.22
CA PHE A 160 -6.19 1.67 2.60
C PHE A 160 -6.07 0.55 3.63
N ASP A 161 -5.72 0.88 4.88
CA ASP A 161 -5.66 -0.14 5.93
C ASP A 161 -7.05 -0.60 6.34
N ALA A 162 -7.34 -1.88 6.13
CA ALA A 162 -8.66 -2.46 6.37
C ALA A 162 -9.09 -2.47 7.84
N ARG A 163 -8.15 -2.35 8.80
CA ARG A 163 -8.49 -2.17 10.23
C ARG A 163 -9.32 -0.91 10.46
N ARG A 164 -9.20 0.07 9.55
CA ARG A 164 -10.00 1.30 9.57
C ARG A 164 -11.29 1.20 8.77
N GLY A 165 -11.38 0.25 7.83
CA GLY A 165 -12.61 -0.05 7.08
C GLY A 165 -13.71 -0.62 7.95
N SER A 166 -13.37 -1.51 8.90
CA SER A 166 -14.33 -2.10 9.85
C SER A 166 -14.87 -1.11 10.87
N ASN A 167 -14.11 -0.06 11.18
CA ASN A 167 -14.49 0.99 12.14
C ASN A 167 -15.09 2.24 11.47
N ALA A 168 -15.38 2.16 10.17
CA ALA A 168 -15.71 3.32 9.35
C ALA A 168 -17.21 3.67 9.33
N LEU A 169 -18.09 2.80 9.87
CA LEU A 169 -19.51 3.09 10.04
C LEU A 169 -19.78 3.43 11.51
N ALA A 170 -20.42 4.57 11.76
CA ALA A 170 -20.78 5.03 13.10
C ALA A 170 -21.68 4.03 13.87
N ILE A 171 -22.32 3.10 13.15
CA ILE A 171 -23.15 2.04 13.73
C ILE A 171 -22.33 1.01 14.53
N ASP A 172 -21.05 0.82 14.18
CA ASP A 172 -20.20 -0.20 14.82
C ASP A 172 -19.51 0.31 16.10
N ILE A 173 -19.54 1.62 16.34
CA ILE A 173 -18.86 2.29 17.47
C ILE A 173 -19.81 3.01 18.42
N GLY A 174 -21.12 3.09 18.12
CA GLY A 174 -22.13 3.68 19.01
C GLY A 174 -21.99 5.19 19.27
N PHE A 175 -20.97 5.84 18.73
CA PHE A 175 -20.73 7.29 18.77
C PHE A 175 -19.87 7.73 17.57
N MET A 176 -19.93 9.01 17.22
CA MET A 176 -19.11 9.59 16.15
C MET A 176 -17.78 10.11 16.74
N PRO A 177 -16.60 9.60 16.33
CA PRO A 177 -15.31 10.02 16.88
C PRO A 177 -14.99 11.50 16.59
N ASP A 178 -15.49 12.03 15.47
CA ASP A 178 -15.36 13.44 15.09
C ASP A 178 -16.01 14.37 16.12
N SER A 179 -17.04 13.91 16.83
CA SER A 179 -17.72 14.66 17.91
C SER A 179 -16.93 14.69 19.22
N LEU A 180 -15.96 13.78 19.39
CA LEU A 180 -15.24 13.55 20.64
C LEU A 180 -13.75 13.92 20.58
N SER A 181 -13.30 14.59 19.51
CA SER A 181 -11.89 14.99 19.33
C SER A 181 -10.89 13.82 19.50
N MET A 182 -11.32 12.59 19.25
CA MET A 182 -10.48 11.41 19.42
C MET A 182 -9.43 11.37 18.29
N THR A 183 -8.17 11.22 18.68
CA THR A 183 -7.05 11.17 17.75
C THR A 183 -7.00 9.80 17.07
N THR A 184 -7.47 9.76 15.82
CA THR A 184 -7.45 8.52 15.05
C THR A 184 -6.04 8.11 14.64
N VAL A 185 -5.69 6.87 15.01
CA VAL A 185 -4.43 6.22 14.66
C VAL A 185 -4.46 5.82 13.18
N ALA A 186 -3.42 6.19 12.44
CA ALA A 186 -3.14 5.73 11.08
C ALA A 186 -2.04 4.65 11.11
N TYR A 187 -1.94 3.86 10.04
CA TYR A 187 -0.87 2.88 9.81
C TYR A 187 -0.02 3.33 8.63
N PRO A 188 0.93 4.26 8.84
CA PRO A 188 1.47 5.08 7.76
C PRO A 188 2.21 4.27 6.69
N THR A 189 2.92 3.23 7.11
CA THR A 189 3.63 2.32 6.21
C THR A 189 2.68 1.60 5.27
N VAL A 190 1.54 1.12 5.80
CA VAL A 190 0.49 0.47 5.01
C VAL A 190 -0.11 1.47 4.03
N GLU A 191 -0.46 2.66 4.50
CA GLU A 191 -1.10 3.69 3.67
C GLU A 191 -0.20 4.16 2.51
N PHE A 192 1.07 4.48 2.77
CA PHE A 192 1.99 4.95 1.74
C PHE A 192 2.41 3.84 0.78
N LEU A 193 2.80 2.67 1.29
CA LEU A 193 3.25 1.58 0.41
C LEU A 193 2.09 0.96 -0.37
N CYS A 194 0.87 0.94 0.16
CA CYS A 194 -0.31 0.54 -0.62
C CYS A 194 -0.54 1.50 -1.79
N LEU A 195 -0.47 2.82 -1.56
CA LEU A 195 -0.58 3.82 -2.64
C LEU A 195 0.44 3.55 -3.76
N VAL A 196 1.68 3.21 -3.39
CA VAL A 196 2.76 2.88 -4.32
C VAL A 196 2.51 1.54 -5.03
N GLY A 197 2.14 0.49 -4.29
CA GLY A 197 1.90 -0.84 -4.84
C GLY A 197 0.78 -0.83 -5.86
N LEU A 198 -0.28 -0.08 -5.57
CA LEU A 198 -1.39 0.20 -6.49
C LEU A 198 -0.98 1.01 -7.72
N GLN A 199 0.29 1.39 -7.95
CA GLN A 199 0.72 1.89 -9.26
C GLN A 199 0.97 0.75 -10.25
N ARG A 200 1.50 -0.40 -9.82
CA ARG A 200 1.78 -1.55 -10.70
C ARG A 200 0.84 -2.73 -10.48
N PHE A 201 0.45 -2.98 -9.24
CA PHE A 201 -0.33 -4.16 -8.85
C PHE A 201 -1.80 -3.73 -8.71
N ARG A 202 -2.65 -4.14 -9.66
CA ARG A 202 -4.11 -3.94 -9.57
C ARG A 202 -4.77 -5.27 -9.20
N PRO A 203 -5.75 -5.27 -8.28
CA PRO A 203 -6.62 -6.42 -8.13
C PRO A 203 -7.51 -6.58 -9.37
N MET A 204 -8.02 -7.79 -9.58
CA MET A 204 -8.98 -8.11 -10.62
C MET A 204 -10.36 -7.56 -10.22
N PRO A 205 -11.02 -6.72 -11.04
CA PRO A 205 -12.40 -6.33 -10.80
C PRO A 205 -13.35 -7.53 -10.96
N THR A 206 -14.41 -7.55 -10.16
CA THR A 206 -15.52 -8.52 -10.31
C THR A 206 -16.70 -7.88 -11.04
N ASP A 207 -17.74 -8.66 -11.32
CA ASP A 207 -19.02 -8.14 -11.85
C ASP A 207 -19.72 -7.19 -10.88
N THR A 208 -19.34 -7.21 -9.59
CA THR A 208 -19.89 -6.31 -8.58
C THR A 208 -19.02 -5.06 -8.47
N ARG A 209 -19.66 -3.89 -8.63
CA ARG A 209 -18.99 -2.60 -8.56
C ARG A 209 -18.22 -2.42 -7.24
N ARG A 210 -16.93 -2.07 -7.36
CA ARG A 210 -15.98 -1.84 -6.24
C ARG A 210 -15.70 -3.08 -5.40
N VAL A 211 -15.93 -4.26 -5.95
CA VAL A 211 -15.50 -5.53 -5.35
C VAL A 211 -14.41 -6.09 -6.24
N PHE A 212 -13.30 -6.45 -5.62
CA PHE A 212 -12.09 -6.85 -6.32
C PHE A 212 -11.46 -8.07 -5.67
N ASP A 213 -10.82 -8.88 -6.52
CA ASP A 213 -10.11 -10.09 -6.13
C ASP A 213 -8.60 -9.89 -6.27
N TYR A 214 -7.83 -10.44 -5.34
CA TYR A 214 -6.38 -10.49 -5.42
C TYR A 214 -5.86 -11.81 -4.88
N SER A 215 -4.65 -12.19 -5.24
CA SER A 215 -4.07 -13.47 -4.83
C SER A 215 -2.66 -13.31 -4.29
N THR A 216 -2.35 -14.05 -3.23
CA THR A 216 -0.97 -14.30 -2.81
C THR A 216 -0.33 -15.36 -3.71
N TRP A 217 1.00 -15.39 -3.73
CA TRP A 217 1.75 -16.38 -4.51
C TRP A 217 2.96 -16.86 -3.71
N GLN A 218 3.35 -18.13 -3.90
CA GLN A 218 4.36 -18.80 -3.07
C GLN A 218 5.74 -18.92 -3.70
N VAL A 219 5.86 -18.67 -5.01
CA VAL A 219 7.14 -18.74 -5.72
C VAL A 219 7.78 -17.36 -5.83
N PRO A 220 9.11 -17.21 -5.73
CA PRO A 220 9.76 -15.92 -5.97
C PRO A 220 9.43 -15.40 -7.37
N LEU A 221 8.79 -14.22 -7.45
CA LEU A 221 8.45 -13.57 -8.72
C LEU A 221 9.07 -12.19 -8.78
N ALA A 222 9.69 -11.90 -9.93
CA ALA A 222 10.16 -10.56 -10.24
C ALA A 222 8.99 -9.60 -10.44
N THR A 223 9.24 -8.30 -10.21
CA THR A 223 8.25 -7.22 -10.29
C THR A 223 7.52 -7.12 -11.64
N GLN A 224 8.11 -7.65 -12.70
CA GLN A 224 7.54 -7.70 -14.05
C GLN A 224 6.45 -8.76 -14.19
N VAL A 225 6.50 -9.82 -13.38
CA VAL A 225 5.61 -11.00 -13.46
C VAL A 225 4.63 -11.04 -12.28
N ALA A 226 5.08 -10.62 -11.09
CA ALA A 226 4.30 -10.60 -9.86
C ALA A 226 2.91 -9.91 -9.97
N PRO A 227 2.71 -8.84 -10.78
CA PRO A 227 1.39 -8.23 -10.94
C PRO A 227 0.35 -9.19 -11.54
N LEU A 228 0.76 -10.10 -12.41
CA LEU A 228 -0.12 -11.12 -12.98
C LEU A 228 -0.52 -12.17 -11.92
N ALA A 229 0.40 -12.52 -11.01
CA ALA A 229 0.06 -13.36 -9.87
C ALA A 229 -0.92 -12.65 -8.92
N ALA A 230 -0.71 -11.36 -8.66
CA ALA A 230 -1.55 -10.58 -7.77
C ALA A 230 -3.02 -10.51 -8.23
N CYS A 231 -3.30 -10.56 -9.54
CA CYS A 231 -4.66 -10.62 -10.07
C CYS A 231 -5.17 -12.05 -10.37
N GLY A 232 -4.45 -13.09 -9.93
CA GLY A 232 -4.84 -14.50 -10.10
C GLY A 232 -4.55 -15.09 -11.49
N GLY A 233 -3.85 -14.36 -12.37
CA GLY A 233 -3.50 -14.80 -13.72
C GLY A 233 -2.39 -15.85 -13.81
N LEU A 234 -1.83 -16.29 -12.67
CA LEU A 234 -0.84 -17.36 -12.59
C LEU A 234 -1.30 -18.47 -11.62
N PRO A 235 -2.20 -19.37 -12.05
CA PRO A 235 -2.77 -20.41 -11.18
C PRO A 235 -1.73 -21.29 -10.50
N HIS A 236 -0.65 -21.65 -11.21
CA HIS A 236 0.42 -22.50 -10.67
C HIS A 236 1.31 -21.82 -9.62
N ALA A 237 1.33 -20.48 -9.61
CA ALA A 237 2.06 -19.69 -8.61
C ALA A 237 1.17 -19.24 -7.45
N SER A 238 -0.15 -19.16 -7.69
CA SER A 238 -1.13 -18.63 -6.76
C SER A 238 -1.35 -19.56 -5.58
N ASP A 239 -1.46 -18.97 -4.40
CA ASP A 239 -1.68 -19.69 -3.14
C ASP A 239 -3.16 -19.57 -2.74
N CYS A 240 -3.51 -18.42 -2.15
CA CYS A 240 -4.86 -18.08 -1.73
C CYS A 240 -5.34 -16.83 -2.47
N SER A 241 -6.58 -16.85 -2.91
CA SER A 241 -7.27 -15.69 -3.45
C SER A 241 -8.18 -15.08 -2.37
N TYR A 242 -8.34 -13.77 -2.43
CA TYR A 242 -9.07 -12.97 -1.45
C TYR A 242 -9.94 -11.97 -2.20
N ARG A 243 -11.10 -11.67 -1.62
CA ARG A 243 -12.05 -10.68 -2.15
C ARG A 243 -12.27 -9.58 -1.14
N PHE A 244 -12.13 -8.34 -1.56
CA PHE A 244 -12.42 -7.16 -0.73
C PHE A 244 -13.32 -6.18 -1.46
N GLN A 245 -13.91 -5.27 -0.69
CA GLN A 245 -14.73 -4.20 -1.20
C GLN A 245 -14.12 -2.84 -0.86
N ILE A 246 -14.39 -1.86 -1.72
CA ILE A 246 -14.23 -0.45 -1.39
C ILE A 246 -15.57 0.13 -0.98
N ALA A 247 -15.79 0.26 0.33
CA ALA A 247 -17.04 0.71 0.93
C ALA A 247 -17.02 2.21 1.25
N PHE A 248 -18.20 2.83 1.32
CA PHE A 248 -18.31 4.21 1.81
C PHE A 248 -18.21 4.25 3.33
N ARG A 249 -17.51 5.26 3.87
CA ARG A 249 -17.35 5.48 5.32
C ARG A 249 -18.14 6.66 5.87
N THR A 250 -18.92 7.33 5.04
CA THR A 250 -19.77 8.44 5.48
C THR A 250 -21.15 8.30 4.88
N ASP A 251 -22.16 8.77 5.61
CA ASP A 251 -23.56 8.80 5.13
C ASP A 251 -23.70 9.62 3.85
N LYS A 252 -22.86 10.65 3.70
CA LYS A 252 -22.77 11.48 2.49
C LYS A 252 -22.16 10.74 1.29
N ARG A 253 -21.70 9.49 1.46
CA ARG A 253 -21.12 8.62 0.42
C ARG A 253 -20.01 9.30 -0.41
N LYS A 254 -19.15 10.08 0.26
CA LYS A 254 -18.04 10.80 -0.39
C LYS A 254 -16.70 10.11 -0.21
N HIS A 255 -16.42 9.64 1.00
CA HIS A 255 -15.14 9.02 1.33
C HIS A 255 -15.32 7.50 1.39
N LYS A 256 -14.30 6.79 0.94
CA LYS A 256 -14.29 5.33 0.92
C LYS A 256 -13.15 4.78 1.78
N ALA A 257 -13.16 3.47 2.00
CA ALA A 257 -12.11 2.72 2.67
C ALA A 257 -12.05 1.31 2.07
N PHE A 258 -10.89 0.67 2.18
CA PHE A 258 -10.78 -0.76 1.93
C PHE A 258 -11.41 -1.52 3.10
N THR A 259 -12.23 -2.53 2.81
CA THR A 259 -12.73 -3.47 3.83
C THR A 259 -11.76 -4.62 4.03
N PRO A 260 -11.83 -5.35 5.16
CA PRO A 260 -11.19 -6.65 5.25
C PRO A 260 -11.64 -7.54 4.10
N ALA A 261 -10.72 -8.38 3.65
CA ALA A 261 -10.96 -9.33 2.58
C ALA A 261 -11.38 -10.69 3.13
N THR A 262 -12.23 -11.38 2.40
CA THR A 262 -12.60 -12.77 2.67
C THR A 262 -11.80 -13.70 1.76
N PRO A 263 -11.20 -14.78 2.27
CA PRO A 263 -10.63 -15.82 1.42
C PRO A 263 -11.68 -16.37 0.46
N LEU A 264 -11.29 -16.58 -0.80
CA LEU A 264 -12.10 -17.27 -1.78
C LEU A 264 -11.78 -18.76 -1.70
N GLU A 265 -12.81 -19.60 -1.66
CA GLU A 265 -12.62 -21.03 -1.85
C GLU A 265 -12.02 -21.25 -3.23
N ARG A 266 -11.01 -22.14 -3.34
CA ARG A 266 -10.56 -22.62 -4.64
C ARG A 266 -11.73 -23.39 -5.26
N SER A 267 -12.54 -22.71 -6.08
CA SER A 267 -13.38 -23.40 -7.05
C SER A 267 -12.43 -24.21 -7.92
N GLU A 268 -12.55 -25.54 -7.87
CA GLU A 268 -11.84 -26.45 -8.76
C GLU A 268 -12.03 -25.95 -10.20
N LEU A 269 -10.97 -25.37 -10.76
CA LEU A 269 -10.89 -25.01 -12.17
C LEU A 269 -10.83 -26.28 -13.02
#